data_AF-A0A6C0DF54-F1
#
_entry.id   AF-A0A6C0DF54-F1
#
_cell.length_a   1.000
_cell.length_b   1.000
_cell.length_c   1.000
_cell.angle_alpha   90.00
_cell.angle_beta   90.00
_cell.angle_gamma   90.00
#
_symmetry.space_group_name_H-M   'P 1'
#
loop_
_entity.id
_entity.type
_entity.pdbx_description
1 polymer ?
#
loop_
_entity_poly.entity_id
_entity_poly.type
_entity_poly.pdbx_seq_one_letter_code
_entity_poly.pdbx_strand_id
1 'polypeptide(L)'
;MDYIFKDTPENMFIHKKIYMVIVFFVMLGGVNYLAMSIMGKDMVRAFLGKRITYPLYIFIGVCALLLCFRRDVYLPFLGQAVFPSGAIQLKTPSGASESVTITTRPGAKVVYWASEPDPVADAVNPPSWDKAYGDYENSGMVIADERGEAVLSIRGPPQPYKVPFHGRIDSHVHFRVEEMPGLFGPVQNKFIKSGKVEAFSNLV
;
A
#
# COMPACT_ATOMS: atom_id res chain seq x y z
N MET A 1 -4.48 3.58 -14.90
CA MET A 1 -5.62 3.22 -15.76
C MET A 1 -6.81 2.95 -14.82
N ASP A 2 -7.02 3.85 -13.85
CA ASP A 2 -7.71 3.56 -12.58
C ASP A 2 -8.95 4.44 -12.39
N TYR A 3 -9.38 5.11 -13.45
CA TYR A 3 -10.59 5.96 -13.47
C TYR A 3 -11.82 5.27 -14.07
N ILE A 4 -11.72 3.99 -14.47
CA ILE A 4 -12.78 3.33 -15.26
C ILE A 4 -13.54 2.24 -14.47
N PHE A 5 -13.01 1.77 -13.35
CA PHE A 5 -13.78 0.90 -12.45
C PHE A 5 -13.97 1.63 -11.13
N LYS A 6 -15.22 1.96 -10.79
CA LYS A 6 -15.54 2.19 -9.37
C LYS A 6 -15.13 0.91 -8.65
N ASP A 7 -14.30 1.04 -7.61
CA ASP A 7 -14.01 -0.04 -6.68
C ASP A 7 -15.28 -0.38 -5.89
N THR A 8 -16.19 -1.08 -6.56
CA THR A 8 -17.33 -1.71 -5.89
C THR A 8 -16.79 -2.86 -5.02
N PRO A 9 -17.50 -3.21 -3.93
CA PRO A 9 -17.14 -4.38 -3.14
C PRO A 9 -16.94 -5.62 -4.03
N GLU A 10 -17.80 -5.82 -5.02
CA GLU A 10 -17.77 -6.94 -5.96
C GLU A 10 -16.49 -6.98 -6.79
N ASN A 11 -16.10 -5.86 -7.41
CA ASN A 11 -14.87 -5.75 -8.20
C ASN A 11 -13.65 -6.05 -7.33
N MET A 12 -13.61 -5.50 -6.12
CA MET A 12 -12.56 -5.79 -5.16
C MET A 12 -12.48 -7.30 -4.84
N PHE A 13 -13.61 -7.94 -4.52
CA PHE A 13 -13.64 -9.38 -4.25
C PHE A 13 -13.12 -10.19 -5.44
N ILE A 14 -13.51 -9.83 -6.67
CA ILE A 14 -13.02 -10.48 -7.90
C ILE A 14 -11.49 -10.33 -8.01
N HIS A 15 -10.96 -9.12 -7.82
CA HIS A 15 -9.51 -8.89 -7.86
C HIS A 15 -8.75 -9.70 -6.81
N LYS A 16 -9.30 -9.82 -5.59
CA LYS A 16 -8.70 -10.67 -4.54
C LYS A 16 -8.77 -12.15 -4.89
N LYS A 17 -9.86 -12.62 -5.50
CA LYS A 17 -9.97 -14.01 -5.97
C LYS A 17 -8.97 -14.32 -7.08
N ILE A 18 -8.79 -13.42 -8.05
CA ILE A 18 -7.77 -13.55 -9.09
C ILE A 18 -6.37 -13.64 -8.45
N TYR A 19 -6.08 -12.76 -7.48
CA TYR A 19 -4.81 -12.80 -6.74
C TYR A 19 -4.61 -14.14 -6.02
N MET A 20 -5.63 -14.66 -5.34
CA MET A 20 -5.57 -15.99 -4.70
C MET A 20 -5.27 -17.11 -5.69
N VAL A 21 -5.86 -17.07 -6.89
CA VAL A 21 -5.60 -18.05 -7.94
C VAL A 21 -4.15 -17.96 -8.42
N ILE A 22 -3.63 -16.76 -8.66
CA ILE A 22 -2.23 -16.54 -9.05
C ILE A 22 -1.28 -17.11 -7.98
N VAL A 23 -1.49 -16.77 -6.71
CA VAL A 23 -0.69 -17.29 -5.59
C VAL A 23 -0.77 -18.81 -5.51
N PHE A 24 -1.96 -19.39 -5.65
CA PHE A 24 -2.14 -20.84 -5.65
C PHE A 24 -1.27 -21.54 -6.70
N PHE A 25 -1.25 -21.03 -7.93
CA PHE A 25 -0.44 -21.62 -9.00
C PHE A 25 1.07 -21.49 -8.75
N VAL A 26 1.53 -20.37 -8.20
CA VAL A 26 2.94 -20.21 -7.81
C VAL A 26 3.31 -21.19 -6.69
N MET A 27 2.44 -21.35 -5.69
CA MET A 27 2.63 -22.33 -4.62
C MET A 27 2.63 -23.76 -5.15
N LEU A 28 1.72 -24.10 -6.07
CA LEU A 28 1.68 -25.40 -6.74
C LEU A 28 3.01 -25.70 -7.46
N GLY A 29 3.55 -24.71 -8.19
CA GLY A 29 4.85 -24.82 -8.85
C GLY A 29 6.00 -25.04 -7.86
N GLY A 30 6.04 -24.27 -6.78
CA GLY A 30 7.05 -24.39 -5.73
C GLY A 30 7.01 -25.74 -5.01
N VAL A 31 5.82 -26.22 -4.65
CA VAL A 31 5.62 -27.53 -4.02
C VAL A 31 6.03 -28.66 -4.96
N ASN A 32 5.67 -28.58 -6.26
CA ASN A 32 6.11 -29.58 -7.23
C ASN A 32 7.63 -29.57 -7.44
N TYR A 33 8.26 -28.39 -7.46
CA TYR A 33 9.73 -28.28 -7.55
C TYR A 33 10.43 -28.91 -6.33
N LEU A 34 9.87 -28.70 -5.13
CA LEU A 34 10.33 -29.36 -3.90
C LEU A 34 10.18 -30.89 -4.00
N ALA A 35 9.02 -31.38 -4.43
CA ALA A 35 8.78 -32.82 -4.61
C ALA A 35 9.76 -33.44 -5.62
N MET A 36 10.02 -32.75 -6.73
CA MET A 36 11.00 -33.17 -7.73
C MET A 36 12.41 -33.26 -7.15
N SER A 37 12.80 -32.30 -6.31
CA SER A 37 14.12 -32.26 -5.69
C SER A 37 14.33 -33.36 -4.65
N ILE A 38 13.28 -33.72 -3.88
CA ILE A 38 13.35 -34.76 -2.85
C ILE A 38 13.16 -36.17 -3.43
N MET A 39 12.20 -36.34 -4.34
CA MET A 39 11.75 -37.66 -4.82
C MET A 39 12.28 -38.01 -6.20
N GLY A 40 12.94 -37.08 -6.91
CA GLY A 40 13.36 -37.23 -8.30
C GLY A 40 12.19 -37.35 -9.29
N LYS A 41 10.96 -37.02 -8.84
CA LYS A 41 9.73 -37.21 -9.61
C LYS A 41 8.97 -35.92 -9.75
N ASP A 42 8.65 -35.58 -10.98
CA ASP A 42 7.71 -34.53 -11.32
C ASP A 42 6.28 -35.05 -11.10
N MET A 43 5.65 -34.66 -10.00
CA MET A 43 4.31 -35.12 -9.63
C MET A 43 3.26 -34.61 -10.61
N VAL A 44 3.32 -33.32 -10.97
CA VAL A 44 2.41 -32.72 -11.95
C VAL A 44 2.47 -33.49 -13.28
N ARG A 45 3.68 -33.82 -13.75
CA ARG A 45 3.87 -34.62 -14.96
C ARG A 45 3.38 -36.06 -14.81
N ALA A 46 3.56 -36.66 -13.65
CA ALA A 46 3.10 -38.02 -13.36
C ALA A 46 1.56 -38.13 -13.42
N PHE A 47 0.84 -37.12 -12.92
CA PHE A 47 -0.63 -37.11 -12.89
C PHE A 47 -1.27 -36.57 -14.18
N LEU A 48 -0.77 -35.47 -14.76
CA LEU A 48 -1.40 -34.78 -15.88
C LEU A 48 -0.77 -35.11 -17.25
N GLY A 49 0.37 -35.77 -17.26
CA GLY A 49 1.10 -36.12 -18.48
C GLY A 49 1.82 -34.94 -19.14
N LYS A 50 2.69 -35.28 -20.11
CA LYS A 50 3.62 -34.31 -20.74
C LYS A 50 2.90 -33.15 -21.44
N ARG A 51 1.78 -33.42 -22.12
CA ARG A 51 1.07 -32.43 -22.96
C ARG A 51 0.52 -31.25 -22.14
N ILE A 52 0.04 -31.51 -20.93
CA ILE A 52 -0.56 -30.49 -20.04
C ILE A 52 0.50 -29.82 -19.16
N THR A 53 1.57 -30.55 -18.81
CA THR A 53 2.60 -30.04 -17.88
C THR A 53 3.33 -28.81 -18.40
N TYR A 54 3.77 -28.82 -19.67
CA TYR A 54 4.51 -27.68 -20.25
C TYR A 54 3.71 -26.37 -20.27
N PRO A 55 2.48 -26.31 -20.82
CA PRO A 55 1.70 -25.08 -20.80
C PRO A 55 1.35 -24.66 -19.36
N LEU A 56 1.13 -25.61 -18.45
CA LEU A 56 0.90 -25.29 -17.03
C LEU A 56 2.13 -24.63 -16.39
N TYR A 57 3.35 -25.09 -16.65
CA TYR A 57 4.56 -24.44 -16.12
C TYR A 57 4.82 -23.06 -16.72
N ILE A 58 4.53 -22.87 -18.00
CA ILE A 58 4.56 -21.53 -18.62
C ILE A 58 3.58 -20.62 -17.89
N PHE A 59 2.35 -21.10 -17.65
CA PHE A 59 1.34 -20.34 -16.94
C PHE A 59 1.75 -20.01 -15.49
N ILE A 60 2.30 -20.98 -14.76
CA ILE A 60 2.86 -20.77 -13.41
C ILE A 60 3.99 -19.73 -13.44
N GLY A 61 4.87 -19.77 -14.45
CA GLY A 61 5.92 -18.79 -14.66
C GLY A 61 5.36 -17.37 -14.86
N VAL A 62 4.31 -17.23 -15.68
CA VAL A 62 3.60 -15.95 -15.86
C VAL A 62 2.98 -15.49 -14.54
N CYS A 63 2.31 -16.36 -13.79
CA CYS A 63 1.79 -16.03 -12.46
C CYS A 63 2.88 -15.54 -11.51
N ALA A 64 4.04 -16.19 -11.50
CA ALA A 64 5.18 -15.77 -10.69
C ALA A 64 5.69 -14.38 -11.10
N LEU A 65 5.83 -14.12 -12.41
CA LEU A 65 6.22 -12.80 -12.91
C LEU A 65 5.23 -11.71 -12.51
N LEU A 66 3.92 -11.97 -12.61
CA LEU A 66 2.89 -11.03 -12.16
C LEU A 66 2.99 -10.71 -10.66
N LEU A 67 3.44 -11.65 -9.83
CA LEU A 67 3.71 -11.40 -8.41
C LEU A 67 5.03 -10.68 -8.16
N CYS A 68 6.09 -10.98 -8.93
CA CYS A 68 7.41 -10.37 -8.76
C CYS A 68 7.41 -8.86 -8.96
N PHE A 69 6.57 -8.34 -9.86
CA PHE A 69 6.42 -6.90 -10.05
C PHE A 69 5.40 -6.26 -9.10
N ARG A 70 4.62 -7.09 -8.38
CA ARG A 70 3.64 -6.60 -7.43
C ARG A 70 4.28 -6.23 -6.10
N ARG A 71 4.48 -4.93 -5.89
CA ARG A 71 5.02 -4.34 -4.65
C ARG A 71 4.41 -4.89 -3.35
N ASP A 72 3.10 -5.03 -3.28
CA ASP A 72 2.38 -5.46 -2.06
C ASP A 72 2.78 -6.88 -1.61
N VAL A 73 3.41 -7.68 -2.49
CA VAL A 73 4.00 -8.98 -2.12
C VAL A 73 5.17 -8.79 -1.14
N TYR A 74 5.94 -7.72 -1.30
CA TYR A 74 7.12 -7.42 -0.49
C TYR A 74 6.81 -6.41 0.64
N LEU A 75 5.84 -5.53 0.43
CA LEU A 75 5.46 -4.45 1.35
C LEU A 75 3.94 -4.48 1.64
N PRO A 76 3.40 -5.57 2.23
CA PRO A 76 1.95 -5.74 2.41
C PRO A 76 1.33 -4.65 3.30
N PHE A 77 2.11 -4.06 4.21
CA PHE A 77 1.66 -2.97 5.08
C PHE A 77 1.35 -1.67 4.33
N LEU A 78 1.78 -1.52 3.06
CA LEU A 78 1.42 -0.39 2.20
C LEU A 78 0.15 -0.63 1.38
N GLY A 79 -0.35 -1.87 1.33
CA GLY A 79 -1.58 -2.25 0.63
C GLY A 79 -2.84 -1.86 1.39
N GLN A 80 -4.01 -2.25 0.88
CA GLN A 80 -5.32 -2.07 1.54
C GLN A 80 -5.34 -2.68 2.95
N ALA A 81 -6.08 -2.05 3.86
CA ALA A 81 -6.17 -2.48 5.25
C ALA A 81 -7.60 -2.33 5.79
N VAL A 82 -8.02 -3.30 6.60
CA VAL A 82 -9.30 -3.26 7.31
C VAL A 82 -9.07 -2.66 8.69
N PHE A 83 -9.82 -1.60 9.00
CA PHE A 83 -9.88 -1.00 10.32
C PHE A 83 -11.34 -0.75 10.67
N PRO A 84 -11.86 -1.25 11.81
CA PRO A 84 -13.21 -0.91 12.24
C PRO A 84 -13.36 0.61 12.32
N SER A 85 -14.21 1.19 11.48
CA SER A 85 -14.20 2.65 11.30
C SER A 85 -14.74 3.42 12.52
N GLY A 86 -15.38 2.72 13.47
CA GLY A 86 -15.73 3.26 14.79
C GLY A 86 -14.57 3.24 15.80
N ALA A 87 -13.51 2.45 15.57
CA ALA A 87 -12.31 2.45 16.39
C ALA A 87 -11.40 3.65 16.07
N ILE A 88 -11.53 4.22 14.87
CA ILE A 88 -10.77 5.39 14.43
C ILE A 88 -11.65 6.63 14.61
N GLN A 89 -11.28 7.47 15.57
CA GLN A 89 -12.00 8.69 15.90
C GLN A 89 -11.41 9.89 15.16
N LEU A 90 -12.24 10.92 14.95
CA LEU A 90 -11.75 12.20 14.45
C LEU A 90 -10.66 12.71 15.40
N LYS A 91 -9.49 13.00 14.85
CA LYS A 91 -8.33 13.48 15.60
C LYS A 91 -7.63 14.53 14.76
N THR A 92 -7.35 15.66 15.40
CA THR A 92 -6.39 16.64 14.93
C THR A 92 -5.22 16.61 15.91
N PRO A 93 -3.96 16.52 15.44
CA PRO A 93 -2.82 16.49 16.34
C PRO A 93 -2.71 17.81 17.10
N SER A 94 -2.47 17.74 18.41
CA SER A 94 -2.24 18.94 19.23
C SER A 94 -1.05 19.72 18.70
N GLY A 95 -1.16 21.05 18.60
CA GLY A 95 -0.10 21.88 18.01
C GLY A 95 -0.03 21.83 16.48
N ALA A 96 -1.09 21.38 15.80
CA ALA A 96 -1.18 21.48 14.35
C ALA A 96 -1.03 22.95 13.89
N SER A 97 -0.16 23.18 12.91
CA SER A 97 0.16 24.51 12.38
C SER A 97 0.18 24.55 10.86
N GLU A 98 0.18 23.39 10.20
CA GLU A 98 0.18 23.25 8.75
C GLU A 98 -1.08 22.50 8.30
N SER A 99 -1.52 22.75 7.08
CA SER A 99 -2.68 22.09 6.48
C SER A 99 -2.39 21.65 5.06
N VAL A 100 -2.76 20.41 4.76
CA VAL A 100 -2.59 19.79 3.45
C VAL A 100 -3.93 19.30 2.96
N THR A 101 -4.41 19.82 1.83
CA THR A 101 -5.69 19.39 1.25
C THR A 101 -5.50 18.26 0.24
N ILE A 102 -6.33 17.22 0.37
CA ILE A 102 -6.49 16.17 -0.65
C ILE A 102 -7.96 16.09 -1.08
N THR A 103 -8.17 15.70 -2.34
CA THR A 103 -9.52 15.52 -2.91
C THR A 103 -9.85 14.03 -2.99
N THR A 104 -11.05 13.66 -2.56
CA THR A 104 -11.57 12.30 -2.56
C THR A 104 -13.11 12.31 -2.68
N ARG A 105 -13.77 11.16 -2.48
CA ARG A 105 -15.25 11.11 -2.43
C ARG A 105 -15.77 11.88 -1.21
N PRO A 106 -16.87 12.65 -1.33
CA PRO A 106 -17.52 13.28 -0.19
C PRO A 106 -17.85 12.28 0.93
N GLY A 107 -17.64 12.70 2.18
CA GLY A 107 -17.89 11.87 3.36
C GLY A 107 -16.90 10.72 3.57
N ALA A 108 -15.83 10.59 2.78
CA ALA A 108 -14.78 9.61 3.04
C ALA A 108 -14.02 9.94 4.32
N LYS A 109 -13.78 8.95 5.17
CA LYS A 109 -12.79 9.06 6.23
C LYS A 109 -11.39 9.01 5.65
N VAL A 110 -10.52 9.89 6.11
CA VAL A 110 -9.13 9.99 5.69
C VAL A 110 -8.25 9.93 6.93
N VAL A 111 -7.50 8.84 7.08
CA VAL A 111 -6.49 8.69 8.14
C VAL A 111 -5.17 9.15 7.58
N TYR A 112 -4.46 9.97 8.33
CA TYR A 112 -3.21 10.56 7.86
C TYR A 112 -2.16 10.65 8.98
N TRP A 113 -0.90 10.68 8.58
CA TRP A 113 0.23 10.88 9.47
C TRP A 113 1.41 11.49 8.70
N ALA A 114 2.26 12.22 9.43
CA ALA A 114 3.48 12.79 8.88
C ALA A 114 4.61 12.63 9.90
N SER A 115 5.86 12.80 9.46
CA SER A 115 6.99 12.89 10.37
C SER A 115 6.84 14.11 11.28
N GLU A 116 7.39 14.04 12.50
CA GLU A 116 7.45 15.20 13.39
C GLU A 116 8.35 16.27 12.76
N PRO A 117 8.03 17.56 12.92
CA PRO A 117 8.88 18.64 12.44
C PRO A 117 10.19 18.63 13.24
N ASP A 118 11.32 18.71 12.54
CA ASP A 118 12.63 18.88 13.15
C ASP A 118 13.33 20.04 12.45
N PRO A 119 13.43 21.21 13.12
CA PRO A 119 14.03 22.41 12.53
C PRO A 119 15.55 22.27 12.32
N VAL A 120 16.18 21.27 12.92
CA VAL A 120 17.61 20.98 12.81
C VAL A 120 17.85 19.74 11.95
N ALA A 121 16.80 19.14 11.37
CA ALA A 121 16.94 17.98 10.51
C ALA A 121 17.90 18.30 9.36
N ASP A 122 19.01 17.57 9.34
CA ASP A 122 20.02 17.72 8.32
C ASP A 122 19.42 17.40 6.95
N ALA A 123 19.37 18.41 6.09
CA ALA A 123 18.91 18.26 4.71
C ALA A 123 19.78 17.26 3.93
N VAL A 124 20.99 16.96 4.37
CA VAL A 124 21.92 16.00 3.78
C VAL A 124 21.76 14.62 4.40
N ASN A 125 21.72 14.49 5.73
CA ASN A 125 21.62 13.21 6.43
C ASN A 125 20.40 13.14 7.38
N PRO A 126 19.19 12.96 6.84
CA PRO A 126 17.98 12.93 7.65
C PRO A 126 17.90 11.67 8.53
N PRO A 127 17.08 11.70 9.60
CA PRO A 127 16.92 10.55 10.49
C PRO A 127 16.31 9.35 9.77
N SER A 128 16.45 8.17 10.38
CA SER A 128 15.73 6.98 9.95
C SER A 128 14.22 7.13 10.21
N TRP A 129 13.42 6.46 9.40
CA TRP A 129 11.96 6.53 9.46
C TRP A 129 11.37 6.24 10.84
N ASP A 130 11.95 5.29 11.59
CA ASP A 130 11.51 4.91 12.94
C ASP A 130 11.68 6.04 13.96
N LYS A 131 12.64 6.94 13.73
CA LYS A 131 12.85 8.13 14.57
C LYS A 131 12.03 9.32 14.08
N ALA A 132 11.87 9.45 12.76
CA ALA A 132 11.21 10.59 12.15
C ALA A 132 9.72 10.72 12.56
N TYR A 133 9.04 9.61 12.84
CA TYR A 133 7.63 9.63 13.27
C TYR A 133 7.43 9.87 14.77
N GLY A 134 8.48 9.75 15.58
CA GLY A 134 8.35 9.73 17.04
C GLY A 134 7.29 8.72 17.48
N ASP A 135 6.32 9.19 18.27
CA ASP A 135 5.21 8.39 18.80
C ASP A 135 3.95 8.42 17.91
N TYR A 136 4.08 8.81 16.64
CA TYR A 136 2.96 9.01 15.69
C TYR A 136 1.95 10.07 16.15
N GLU A 137 2.34 11.01 17.00
CA GLU A 137 1.42 12.04 17.48
C GLU A 137 1.11 13.11 16.43
N ASN A 138 1.95 13.27 15.40
CA ASN A 138 1.64 14.00 14.18
C ASN A 138 0.74 13.20 13.22
N SER A 139 -0.42 12.78 13.71
CA SER A 139 -1.42 12.00 12.98
C SER A 139 -2.84 12.42 13.29
N GLY A 140 -3.77 12.06 12.42
CA GLY A 140 -5.16 12.38 12.58
C GLY A 140 -6.11 11.59 11.69
N MET A 141 -7.39 11.89 11.85
CA MET A 141 -8.45 11.43 10.96
C MET A 141 -9.45 12.55 10.74
N VAL A 142 -9.80 12.77 9.48
CA VAL A 142 -10.81 13.74 9.06
C VAL A 142 -11.83 13.09 8.13
N ILE A 143 -12.98 13.73 7.97
CA ILE A 143 -13.99 13.34 6.99
C ILE A 143 -13.97 14.38 5.88
N ALA A 144 -13.89 13.92 4.63
CA ALA A 144 -13.99 14.80 3.47
C ALA A 144 -15.36 15.49 3.42
N ASP A 145 -15.37 16.79 3.09
CA ASP A 145 -16.59 17.58 3.05
C ASP A 145 -17.51 17.22 1.86
N GLU A 146 -18.58 17.98 1.66
CA GLU A 146 -19.54 17.78 0.58
C GLU A 146 -18.92 17.95 -0.82
N ARG A 147 -17.80 18.67 -0.93
CA ARG A 147 -17.02 18.85 -2.17
C ARG A 147 -15.96 17.76 -2.35
N GLY A 148 -15.79 16.89 -1.36
CA GLY A 148 -14.75 15.87 -1.36
C GLY A 148 -13.39 16.38 -0.91
N GLU A 149 -13.32 17.56 -0.30
CA GLU A 149 -12.08 18.12 0.24
C GLU A 149 -11.85 17.61 1.66
N ALA A 150 -10.68 16.99 1.88
CA ALA A 150 -10.21 16.60 3.20
C ALA A 150 -8.98 17.44 3.56
N VAL A 151 -9.11 18.28 4.59
CA VAL A 151 -8.04 19.14 5.10
C VAL A 151 -7.28 18.40 6.19
N LEU A 152 -6.04 17.99 5.91
CA LEU A 152 -5.18 17.25 6.81
C LEU A 152 -4.33 18.23 7.61
N SER A 153 -4.64 18.43 8.90
CA SER A 153 -3.89 19.33 9.77
C SER A 153 -2.74 18.59 10.45
N ILE A 154 -1.50 19.07 10.30
CA ILE A 154 -0.27 18.45 10.82
C ILE A 154 0.56 19.46 11.64
N ARG A 155 1.45 18.94 12.49
CA ARG A 155 2.42 19.71 13.27
C ARG A 155 3.58 20.13 12.38
N GLY A 156 3.68 21.42 12.08
CA GLY A 156 4.80 21.99 11.31
C GLY A 156 5.03 21.36 9.93
N PRO A 157 6.04 21.85 9.19
CA PRO A 157 6.47 21.20 7.97
C PRO A 157 7.15 19.86 8.31
N PRO A 158 6.69 18.72 7.76
CA PRO A 158 7.26 17.42 8.08
C PRO A 158 8.70 17.33 7.57
N GLN A 159 9.57 16.70 8.34
CA GLN A 159 10.97 16.50 7.96
C GLN A 159 11.13 15.36 6.92
N PRO A 160 12.14 15.44 6.03
CA PRO A 160 12.54 14.28 5.23
C PRO A 160 13.12 13.17 6.13
N TYR A 161 13.14 11.94 5.64
CA TYR A 161 13.71 10.80 6.37
C TYR A 161 14.29 9.75 5.42
N LYS A 162 14.98 8.74 5.96
CA LYS A 162 15.52 7.62 5.17
C LYS A 162 14.89 6.28 5.53
N VAL A 163 14.71 5.44 4.52
CA VAL A 163 14.30 4.03 4.67
C VAL A 163 15.37 3.10 4.09
N PRO A 164 15.46 1.85 4.58
CA PRO A 164 16.36 0.86 4.00
C PRO A 164 16.14 0.68 2.49
N PHE A 165 17.22 0.49 1.74
CA PHE A 165 17.26 0.22 0.29
C PHE A 165 16.76 1.32 -0.65
N HIS A 166 15.78 2.14 -0.25
CA HIS A 166 15.29 3.27 -1.06
C HIS A 166 16.02 4.59 -0.74
N GLY A 167 16.60 4.71 0.46
CA GLY A 167 17.34 5.90 0.87
C GLY A 167 16.41 7.03 1.30
N ARG A 168 16.73 8.27 0.92
CA ARG A 168 16.02 9.48 1.34
C ARG A 168 14.63 9.57 0.70
N ILE A 169 13.66 9.98 1.50
CA ILE A 169 12.32 10.38 1.08
C ILE A 169 12.10 11.83 1.52
N ASP A 170 11.71 12.68 0.57
CA ASP A 170 11.43 14.10 0.82
C ASP A 170 10.14 14.30 1.63
N SER A 171 9.99 15.44 2.31
CA SER A 171 8.83 15.80 3.12
C SER A 171 7.47 15.52 2.46
N HIS A 172 6.63 14.75 3.13
CA HIS A 172 5.30 14.34 2.66
C HIS A 172 4.36 14.01 3.82
N VAL A 173 3.07 13.93 3.52
CA VAL A 173 2.02 13.39 4.39
C VAL A 173 1.57 12.05 3.82
N HIS A 174 1.57 11.02 4.66
CA HIS A 174 0.93 9.75 4.35
C HIS A 174 -0.55 9.84 4.63
N PHE A 175 -1.36 9.22 3.79
CA PHE A 175 -2.78 9.09 4.06
C PHE A 175 -3.35 7.81 3.47
N ARG A 176 -4.49 7.40 4.03
CA ARG A 176 -5.36 6.35 3.51
C ARG A 176 -6.77 6.91 3.44
N VAL A 177 -7.47 6.58 2.36
CA VAL A 177 -8.87 6.93 2.18
C VAL A 177 -9.71 5.69 2.45
N GLU A 178 -10.78 5.84 3.21
CA GLU A 178 -11.80 4.80 3.36
C GLU A 178 -12.53 4.61 2.02
N GLU A 179 -12.37 3.46 1.39
CA GLU A 179 -13.03 3.11 0.13
C GLU A 179 -14.44 2.58 0.40
N MET A 180 -14.57 1.76 1.45
CA MET A 180 -15.82 1.21 1.97
C MET A 180 -15.80 1.25 3.50
N PRO A 181 -16.95 1.19 4.19
CA PRO A 181 -16.99 1.23 5.65
C PRO A 181 -16.01 0.24 6.29
N GLY A 182 -14.97 0.77 6.93
CA GLY A 182 -13.92 0.02 7.58
C GLY A 182 -12.84 -0.61 6.67
N LEU A 183 -12.90 -0.40 5.36
CA LEU A 183 -11.83 -0.75 4.44
C LEU A 183 -11.14 0.51 3.92
N PHE A 184 -9.88 0.63 4.26
CA PHE A 184 -9.01 1.69 3.81
C PHE A 184 -8.15 1.24 2.63
N GLY A 185 -8.07 2.11 1.63
CA GLY A 185 -7.19 1.97 0.48
C GLY A 185 -5.71 1.87 0.86
N PRO A 186 -4.81 1.61 -0.11
CA PRO A 186 -3.38 1.61 0.12
C PRO A 186 -2.89 2.97 0.66
N VAL A 187 -1.70 2.97 1.27
CA VAL A 187 -1.04 4.22 1.67
C VAL A 187 -0.79 5.06 0.41
N GLN A 188 -1.01 6.36 0.52
CA GLN A 188 -0.69 7.35 -0.51
C GLN A 188 0.13 8.48 0.13
N ASN A 189 0.96 9.14 -0.68
CA ASN A 189 1.78 10.26 -0.22
C ASN A 189 1.34 11.56 -0.90
N LYS A 190 1.25 12.63 -0.13
CA LYS A 190 1.19 14.01 -0.67
C LYS A 190 2.51 14.69 -0.32
N PHE A 191 3.35 14.93 -1.33
CA PHE A 191 4.63 15.63 -1.13
C PHE A 191 4.40 17.13 -0.92
N ILE A 192 5.05 17.70 0.09
CA ILE A 192 4.83 19.10 0.50
C ILE A 192 5.27 20.09 -0.60
N LYS A 193 6.48 19.89 -1.14
CA LYS A 193 7.07 20.83 -2.12
C LYS A 193 6.36 20.79 -3.48
N SER A 194 6.05 19.60 -3.99
CA SER A 194 5.49 19.43 -5.34
C SER A 194 3.96 19.44 -5.35
N GLY A 195 3.32 19.23 -4.21
CA GLY A 195 1.87 18.99 -4.13
C GLY A 195 1.43 17.70 -4.84
N LYS A 196 2.36 16.88 -5.34
CA LYS A 196 2.03 15.66 -6.07
C LYS A 196 1.47 14.63 -5.10
N VAL A 197 0.33 14.03 -5.47
CA VAL A 197 -0.17 12.81 -4.84
C VAL A 197 0.46 11.63 -5.57
N GLU A 198 1.18 10.80 -4.84
CA GLU A 198 1.68 9.55 -5.34
C GLU A 198 0.95 8.41 -4.64
N ALA A 199 0.11 7.72 -5.42
CA ALA A 199 -0.29 6.39 -5.04
C ALA A 199 0.96 5.52 -5.09
N PHE A 200 1.24 4.94 -3.94
CA PHE A 200 2.37 4.08 -3.67
C PHE A 200 2.27 2.78 -4.52
N SER A 201 1.11 2.56 -5.16
CA SER A 201 0.73 1.44 -6.03
C SER A 201 1.08 1.60 -7.52
N ASN A 202 1.74 2.69 -7.96
CA ASN A 202 1.93 2.96 -9.39
C ASN A 202 3.15 2.30 -10.04
N LEU A 203 3.43 1.05 -9.67
CA LEU A 203 4.22 0.17 -10.53
C LEU A 203 3.38 -1.09 -10.73
N VAL A 204 2.97 -1.27 -12.00
CA VAL A 204 2.41 -2.51 -12.57
C VAL A 204 3.22 -3.71 -12.09
#